data_AF-A0A436CRM2-F1
#
_entry.id   AF-A0A436CRM2-F1
#
_cell.length_a   1.000
_cell.length_b   1.000
_cell.length_c   1.000
_cell.angle_alpha   90.00
_cell.angle_beta   90.00
_cell.angle_gamma   90.00
#
_symmetry.space_group_name_H-M   'P 1'
#
loop_
_entity.id
_entity.type
_entity.pdbx_description
1 polymer ?
#
loop_
_entity_poly.entity_id
_entity_poly.type
_entity_poly.pdbx_seq_one_letter_code
_entity_poly.pdbx_strand_id
1 'polypeptide(L)'
;MTDFQTFAHLASIDLGEPEPKPTSISGDQFEASTTLWTSPDGALEVGVWECTPGRFTASRETNSETCHIVSGRVSLHGPDGRSEDVGPGEMLVL
;
A
#
# COMPACT_ATOMS: atom_id res chain seq x y z
N MET A 1 -9.07 -6.74 -30.17
CA MET A 1 -7.90 -7.32 -29.48
C MET A 1 -7.70 -6.48 -28.24
N THR A 2 -7.68 -7.09 -27.06
CA THR A 2 -7.53 -6.36 -25.80
C THR A 2 -6.06 -6.06 -25.59
N ASP A 3 -5.75 -4.78 -25.37
CA ASP A 3 -4.41 -4.38 -24.95
C ASP A 3 -4.26 -4.71 -23.46
N PHE A 4 -3.16 -5.36 -23.08
CA PHE A 4 -2.93 -5.80 -21.71
C PHE A 4 -1.53 -5.40 -21.25
N GLN A 5 -1.40 -5.09 -19.97
CA GLN A 5 -0.13 -4.76 -19.33
C GLN A 5 0.14 -5.76 -18.20
N THR A 6 1.40 -6.12 -18.01
CA THR A 6 1.84 -7.01 -16.95
C THR A 6 3.02 -6.41 -16.22
N PHE A 7 3.02 -6.51 -14.90
CA PHE A 7 4.10 -6.06 -14.02
C PHE A 7 4.59 -7.25 -13.22
N ALA A 8 5.88 -7.59 -13.38
CA ALA A 8 6.49 -8.74 -12.74
C ALA A 8 7.33 -8.30 -11.53
N HIS A 9 7.67 -9.26 -10.66
CA HIS A 9 8.61 -9.05 -9.55
C HIS A 9 8.21 -7.94 -8.58
N LEU A 10 6.91 -7.79 -8.29
CA LEU A 10 6.39 -6.74 -7.39
C LEU A 10 7.06 -6.74 -6.00
N ALA A 11 7.55 -7.88 -5.53
CA ALA A 11 8.26 -8.02 -4.25
C ALA A 11 9.67 -7.43 -4.24
N SER A 12 10.24 -7.12 -5.40
CA SER A 12 11.64 -6.69 -5.57
C SER A 12 11.81 -5.60 -6.61
N ILE A 13 10.72 -4.91 -6.96
CA ILE A 13 10.78 -3.75 -7.86
C ILE A 13 11.46 -2.59 -7.12
N ASP A 14 12.25 -1.81 -7.83
CA ASP A 14 12.85 -0.59 -7.27
C ASP A 14 11.77 0.49 -7.10
N LEU A 15 11.55 0.92 -5.86
CA LEU A 15 10.58 1.96 -5.49
C LEU A 15 11.22 3.34 -5.35
N GLY A 16 12.54 3.46 -5.57
CA GLY A 16 13.29 4.69 -5.36
C GLY A 16 13.72 4.88 -3.90
N GLU A 17 14.17 6.10 -3.58
CA GLU A 17 14.66 6.46 -2.25
C GLU A 17 13.49 6.57 -1.26
N PRO A 18 13.52 5.85 -0.11
CA PRO A 18 12.47 5.96 0.88
C PRO A 18 12.45 7.32 1.57
N GLU A 19 11.25 7.84 1.81
CA GLU A 19 11.01 9.13 2.46
C GLU A 19 10.33 8.94 3.82
N PRO A 20 10.52 9.84 4.80
CA PRO A 20 9.85 9.76 6.09
C PRO A 20 8.33 9.74 5.95
N LYS A 21 7.68 8.79 6.61
CA LYS A 21 6.21 8.62 6.60
C LYS A 21 5.55 9.78 7.34
N PRO A 22 4.78 10.67 6.67
CA PRO A 22 4.24 11.87 7.31
C PRO A 22 3.24 11.58 8.44
N THR A 23 2.58 10.43 8.39
CA THR A 23 1.59 10.00 9.39
C THR A 23 2.15 9.03 10.43
N SER A 24 3.48 8.90 10.52
CA SER A 24 4.15 8.09 11.53
C SER A 24 3.78 8.53 12.95
N ILE A 25 3.41 7.57 13.79
CA ILE A 25 3.14 7.73 15.23
C ILE A 25 4.31 7.16 16.05
N SER A 26 4.88 6.03 15.63
CA SER A 26 5.98 5.36 16.33
C SER A 26 6.85 4.54 15.38
N GLY A 27 8.15 4.47 15.65
CA GLY A 27 9.11 3.67 14.89
C GLY A 27 9.83 4.43 13.78
N ASP A 28 9.64 5.75 13.68
CA ASP A 28 10.28 6.63 12.69
C ASP A 28 10.17 6.06 11.27
N GLN A 29 8.92 5.77 10.86
CA GLN A 29 8.66 5.04 9.62
C GLN A 29 9.12 5.82 8.38
N PHE A 30 9.58 5.06 7.39
CA PHE A 30 9.84 5.50 6.02
C PHE A 30 8.94 4.71 5.07
N GLU A 31 8.58 5.32 3.95
CA GLU A 31 7.82 4.68 2.87
C GLU A 31 8.44 4.97 1.51
N ALA A 32 8.22 4.07 0.56
CA ALA A 32 8.54 4.26 -0.85
C ALA A 32 7.40 3.69 -1.70
N SER A 33 7.16 4.25 -2.88
CA SER A 33 6.17 3.73 -3.82
C SER A 33 6.51 4.04 -5.26
N THR A 34 5.96 3.23 -6.16
CA THR A 34 6.02 3.47 -7.60
C THR A 34 4.66 3.24 -8.22
N THR A 35 4.22 4.21 -9.03
CA THR A 35 3.01 4.09 -9.84
C THR A 35 3.31 3.26 -11.09
N LEU A 36 2.59 2.15 -11.26
CA LEU A 36 2.76 1.26 -12.41
C LEU A 36 1.78 1.60 -13.54
N TRP A 37 0.58 2.02 -13.17
CA TRP A 37 -0.46 2.37 -14.13
C TRP A 37 -1.45 3.37 -13.53
N THR A 38 -1.97 4.23 -14.39
CA THR A 38 -3.04 5.17 -14.07
C THR A 38 -4.15 5.05 -15.11
N SER A 39 -5.41 5.09 -14.68
CA SER A 39 -6.54 5.09 -15.61
C SER A 39 -6.54 6.33 -16.50
N PRO A 40 -7.12 6.25 -17.71
CA PRO A 40 -7.15 7.39 -18.64
C PRO A 40 -7.82 8.65 -18.07
N ASP A 41 -8.74 8.48 -17.11
CA ASP A 41 -9.43 9.56 -16.40
C ASP A 41 -8.78 9.95 -15.06
N GLY A 42 -7.71 9.27 -14.65
CA GLY A 42 -6.99 9.52 -13.40
C GLY A 42 -7.71 9.06 -12.14
N ALA A 43 -8.85 8.37 -12.24
CA ALA A 43 -9.64 7.93 -11.09
C ALA A 43 -9.03 6.72 -10.35
N LEU A 44 -8.19 5.92 -11.03
CA LEU A 44 -7.54 4.74 -10.47
C LEU A 44 -6.02 4.81 -10.69
N GLU A 45 -5.28 4.56 -9.62
CA GLU A 45 -3.85 4.31 -9.65
C GLU A 45 -3.58 2.88 -9.19
N VAL A 46 -2.66 2.20 -9.87
CA VAL A 46 -2.15 0.88 -9.49
C VAL A 46 -0.64 1.01 -9.34
N GLY A 47 -0.12 0.56 -8.21
CA GLY A 47 1.29 0.70 -7.87
C GLY A 47 1.76 -0.35 -6.88
N VAL A 48 3.02 -0.21 -6.48
CA VAL A 48 3.62 -0.96 -5.36
C VAL A 48 4.05 0.06 -4.32
N TRP A 49 3.83 -0.28 -3.05
CA TRP A 49 4.17 0.53 -1.90
C TRP A 49 4.80 -0.36 -0.83
N GLU A 50 5.77 0.18 -0.09
CA GLU A 50 6.36 -0.45 1.08
C GLU A 50 6.57 0.56 2.20
N CYS A 51 6.68 0.06 3.43
CA CYS A 51 7.10 0.88 4.56
C CYS A 51 7.95 0.10 5.55
N THR A 52 8.79 0.81 6.32
CA THR A 52 9.50 0.24 7.45
C THR A 52 8.55 -0.04 8.64
N PRO A 53 8.93 -0.95 9.56
CA PRO A 53 8.11 -1.27 10.72
C PRO A 53 7.79 -0.05 11.59
N GLY A 54 6.54 0.06 12.03
CA GLY A 54 6.08 1.10 12.94
C GLY A 54 4.56 1.21 12.94
N ARG A 55 4.05 2.35 13.39
CA ARG A 55 2.61 2.61 13.45
C ARG A 55 2.31 3.98 12.86
N PHE A 56 1.27 4.07 12.05
CA PHE A 56 0.84 5.29 11.38
C PHE A 56 -0.69 5.39 11.32
N THR A 57 -1.21 6.59 11.05
CA THR A 57 -2.62 6.78 10.70
C THR A 57 -2.83 6.69 9.19
N ALA A 58 -3.99 6.18 8.79
CA ALA A 58 -4.49 6.20 7.42
C ALA A 58 -5.91 6.79 7.39
N SER A 59 -6.22 7.58 6.36
CA SER A 59 -7.55 8.12 6.10
C SER A 59 -7.97 7.80 4.68
N ARG A 60 -9.23 7.37 4.52
CA ARG A 60 -9.87 7.01 3.25
C ARG A 60 -11.16 7.83 3.05
N GLU A 61 -11.15 9.08 3.52
CA GLU A 61 -12.30 10.00 3.37
C GLU A 61 -12.55 10.41 1.90
N THR A 62 -11.50 10.38 1.07
CA THR A 62 -11.55 10.89 -0.31
C THR A 62 -11.28 9.81 -1.37
N ASN A 63 -10.91 8.60 -0.96
CA ASN A 63 -10.62 7.48 -1.86
C ASN A 63 -10.88 6.15 -1.15
N SER A 64 -10.99 5.08 -1.93
CA SER A 64 -10.93 3.71 -1.44
C SER A 64 -9.65 3.06 -1.94
N GLU A 65 -9.14 2.11 -1.18
CA GLU A 65 -7.91 1.41 -1.54
C GLU A 65 -8.07 -0.10 -1.41
N THR A 66 -7.46 -0.84 -2.33
CA THR A 66 -7.31 -2.29 -2.23
C THR A 66 -5.83 -2.61 -2.23
N CYS A 67 -5.36 -3.31 -1.19
CA CYS A 67 -3.97 -3.74 -1.09
C CYS A 67 -3.90 -5.26 -1.08
N HIS A 68 -3.09 -5.84 -1.97
CA HIS A 68 -2.68 -7.24 -1.87
C HIS A 68 -1.30 -7.30 -1.23
N ILE A 69 -1.17 -8.00 -0.11
CA ILE A 69 0.09 -8.04 0.63
C ILE A 69 1.04 -9.01 -0.08
N VAL A 70 2.10 -8.45 -0.66
CA VAL A 70 3.13 -9.24 -1.37
C VAL A 70 4.15 -9.82 -0.39
N SER A 71 4.54 -9.07 0.63
CA SER A 71 5.45 -9.51 1.68
C SER A 71 5.21 -8.74 2.98
N GLY A 72 5.79 -9.21 4.09
CA GLY A 72 5.64 -8.57 5.40
C GLY A 72 4.31 -8.91 6.10
N ARG A 73 3.90 -8.03 7.02
CA ARG A 73 2.66 -8.14 7.80
C ARG A 73 2.22 -6.75 8.24
N VAL A 74 0.91 -6.52 8.27
CA VAL A 74 0.29 -5.32 8.84
C VAL A 74 -0.80 -5.73 9.83
N SER A 75 -0.92 -5.00 10.94
CA SER A 75 -2.06 -5.11 11.85
C SER A 75 -2.97 -3.90 11.65
N LEU A 76 -4.21 -4.15 11.24
CA LEU A 76 -5.23 -3.13 11.04
C LEU A 76 -5.97 -2.88 12.34
N HIS A 77 -6.39 -1.63 12.57
CA HIS A 77 -7.23 -1.24 13.71
C HIS A 77 -8.41 -0.41 13.20
N GLY A 78 -9.61 -0.97 13.31
CA GLY A 78 -10.86 -0.33 12.91
C GLY A 78 -11.44 0.61 13.97
N PRO A 79 -12.34 1.52 13.57
CA PRO A 79 -12.99 2.46 14.50
C PRO A 79 -13.94 1.77 15.51
N ASP A 80 -14.36 0.55 15.20
CA ASP A 80 -15.15 -0.34 16.07
C ASP A 80 -14.29 -1.10 17.09
N GLY A 81 -12.98 -0.85 17.12
CA GLY A 81 -12.03 -1.55 17.96
C GLY A 81 -11.61 -2.93 17.41
N ARG A 82 -12.08 -3.32 16.22
CA ARG A 82 -11.62 -4.53 15.56
C ARG A 82 -10.14 -4.42 15.22
N SER A 83 -9.42 -5.53 15.35
CA SER A 83 -8.06 -5.62 14.86
C SER A 83 -7.86 -6.93 14.10
N GLU A 84 -7.17 -6.83 12.97
CA GLU A 84 -6.93 -7.94 12.06
C GLU A 84 -5.47 -7.89 11.60
N ASP A 85 -4.79 -9.03 11.65
CA ASP A 85 -3.48 -9.18 11.04
C ASP A 85 -3.63 -9.64 9.60
N VAL A 86 -2.92 -8.97 8.67
CA VAL A 86 -2.90 -9.30 7.25
C VAL A 86 -1.47 -9.54 6.80
N GLY A 87 -1.23 -10.65 6.11
CA GLY A 87 0.07 -11.13 5.66
C GLY A 87 0.08 -11.55 4.18
N PRO A 88 1.17 -12.18 3.71
CA PRO A 88 1.39 -12.39 2.28
C PRO A 88 0.33 -13.29 1.63
N GLY A 89 -0.18 -12.86 0.48
CA GLY A 89 -1.26 -13.54 -0.25
C GLY A 89 -2.66 -13.13 0.19
N GLU A 90 -2.79 -12.34 1.25
CA GLU A 90 -4.06 -11.80 1.71
C GLU A 90 -4.31 -10.41 1.10
N MET A 91 -5.58 -10.00 1.08
CA MET A 91 -6.01 -8.72 0.52
C MET A 91 -6.87 -7.98 1.54
N LEU A 92 -6.67 -6.67 1.64
CA LEU A 92 -7.47 -5.76 2.45
C LEU A 92 -8.11 -4.69 1.56
N VAL A 93 -9.25 -4.17 2.00
CA VAL A 93 -9.98 -3.06 1.38
C VAL A 93 -10.23 -2.00 2.44
N LEU A 94 -9.89 -0.75 2.15
CA LEU A 94 -9.99 0.41 3.04
C LEU A 94 -10.85 1.52 2.45
#